data_AF-A0A1Q6EX02-F1
#
_entry.id   AF-A0A1Q6EX02-F1
#
_cell.length_a   1.000
_cell.length_b   1.000
_cell.length_c   1.000
_cell.angle_alpha   90.00
_cell.angle_beta   90.00
_cell.angle_gamma   90.00
#
_symmetry.space_group_name_H-M   'P 1'
#
loop_
_entity.id
_entity.type
_entity.pdbx_description
1 polymer ?
#
loop_
_entity_poly.entity_id
_entity_poly.type
_entity_poly.pdbx_seq_one_letter_code
_entity_poly.pdbx_strand_id
1 'polypeptide(L)'
;MSRIETGESADRLALGFHIAIARSSARIAREICAREGIDTVALSGGVFMNRLLLQLLTRELKSMGLTVLIPQTVPVNDGCIAYGQAAVASARLAQIASQ
;
A
#
# COMPACT_ATOMS: atom_id res chain seq x y z
N MET A 1 -29.04 -6.36 -11.10
CA MET A 1 -29.37 -6.03 -9.70
C MET A 1 -28.06 -6.04 -8.93
N SER A 2 -27.72 -4.96 -8.23
CA SER A 2 -26.49 -4.88 -7.45
C SER A 2 -26.55 -5.84 -6.25
N ARG A 3 -25.40 -6.24 -5.71
CA ARG A 3 -25.32 -7.11 -4.51
C ARG A 3 -26.05 -6.49 -3.30
N ILE A 4 -26.17 -5.17 -3.27
CA ILE A 4 -26.94 -4.41 -2.26
C ILE A 4 -28.44 -4.62 -2.49
N GLU A 5 -28.90 -4.47 -3.73
CA GLU A 5 -30.31 -4.65 -4.10
C GLU A 5 -30.79 -6.09 -3.90
N THR A 6 -29.89 -7.08 -3.99
CA THR A 6 -30.22 -8.48 -3.71
C THR A 6 -30.24 -8.84 -2.22
N GLY A 7 -30.06 -7.86 -1.33
CA GLY A 7 -30.11 -8.06 0.12
C GLY A 7 -28.93 -8.83 0.70
N GLU A 8 -27.75 -8.77 0.07
CA GLU A 8 -26.56 -9.41 0.63
C GLU A 8 -26.16 -8.75 1.96
N SER A 9 -25.67 -9.55 2.89
CA SER A 9 -25.29 -9.07 4.22
C SER A 9 -24.10 -8.10 4.16
N ALA A 10 -24.12 -7.11 5.05
CA ALA A 10 -23.14 -6.03 5.07
C ALA A 10 -21.69 -6.51 5.26
N ASP A 11 -21.49 -7.59 6.03
CA ASP A 11 -20.19 -8.21 6.24
C ASP A 11 -19.59 -8.79 4.94
N ARG A 12 -20.42 -9.44 4.10
CA ARG A 12 -19.98 -10.00 2.81
C ARG A 12 -19.70 -8.91 1.78
N LEU A 13 -20.48 -7.84 1.80
CA LEU A 13 -20.23 -6.67 0.96
C LEU A 13 -18.92 -5.98 1.37
N ALA A 14 -18.72 -5.75 2.67
CA ALA A 14 -17.51 -5.14 3.21
C ALA A 14 -16.26 -5.98 2.91
N LEU A 15 -16.29 -7.29 3.13
CA LEU A 15 -15.18 -8.17 2.79
C LEU A 15 -14.88 -8.15 1.29
N GLY A 16 -15.93 -8.24 0.45
CA GLY A 16 -15.80 -8.15 -1.00
C GLY A 16 -15.14 -6.86 -1.46
N PHE A 17 -15.47 -5.73 -0.83
CA PHE A 17 -14.82 -4.45 -1.08
C PHE A 17 -13.33 -4.47 -0.72
N HIS A 18 -12.96 -4.98 0.46
CA HIS A 18 -11.55 -5.08 0.85
C HIS A 18 -10.74 -5.95 -0.10
N ILE A 19 -11.29 -7.08 -0.54
CA ILE A 19 -10.65 -7.97 -1.52
C ILE A 19 -10.50 -7.27 -2.87
N ALA A 20 -11.54 -6.56 -3.33
CA ALA A 20 -11.50 -5.85 -4.60
C ALA A 20 -10.41 -4.77 -4.62
N ILE A 21 -10.33 -3.95 -3.57
CA ILE A 21 -9.29 -2.91 -3.43
C ILE A 21 -7.90 -3.53 -3.35
N ALA A 22 -7.70 -4.57 -2.52
CA ALA A 22 -6.39 -5.21 -2.40
C ALA A 22 -5.89 -5.77 -3.74
N ARG A 23 -6.76 -6.46 -4.49
CA ARG A 23 -6.40 -7.04 -5.79
C ARG A 23 -6.14 -6.01 -6.86
N SER A 24 -7.00 -4.98 -6.96
CA SER A 24 -6.82 -3.93 -7.96
C SER A 24 -5.55 -3.12 -7.71
N SER A 25 -5.28 -2.74 -6.44
CA SER A 25 -4.05 -2.06 -6.06
C SER A 25 -2.81 -2.93 -6.31
N ALA A 26 -2.84 -4.22 -5.98
CA ALA A 26 -1.72 -5.13 -6.23
C ALA A 26 -1.39 -5.25 -7.73
N ARG A 27 -2.43 -5.37 -8.56
CA ARG A 27 -2.27 -5.42 -10.02
C ARG A 27 -1.63 -4.15 -10.57
N ILE A 28 -2.13 -2.98 -10.19
CA ILE A 28 -1.59 -1.69 -10.64
C ILE A 28 -0.13 -1.55 -10.19
N ALA A 29 0.19 -1.89 -8.94
CA ALA A 29 1.55 -1.84 -8.43
C ALA A 29 2.50 -2.76 -9.21
N ARG A 30 2.06 -3.99 -9.52
CA ARG A 30 2.82 -4.94 -10.35
C ARG A 30 3.05 -4.43 -11.77
N GLU A 31 2.04 -3.84 -12.41
CA GLU A 31 2.18 -3.27 -13.75
C GLU A 31 3.19 -2.09 -13.76
N ILE A 32 3.15 -1.23 -12.75
CA ILE A 32 4.14 -0.14 -12.58
C ILE A 32 5.54 -0.73 -12.34
N CYS A 33 5.67 -1.69 -11.41
CA CYS A 33 6.94 -2.34 -11.10
C CYS A 33 7.61 -2.95 -12.34
N ALA A 34 6.83 -3.68 -13.14
CA ALA A 34 7.32 -4.28 -14.38
C ALA A 34 7.78 -3.23 -15.41
N ARG A 35 7.06 -2.11 -15.54
CA ARG A 35 7.40 -1.03 -16.48
C ARG A 35 8.64 -0.25 -16.06
N GLU A 36 8.78 0.04 -14.78
CA GLU A 36 9.89 0.85 -14.25
C GLU A 36 11.13 0.00 -13.90
N GLY A 37 11.06 -1.33 -14.00
CA GLY A 37 12.16 -2.24 -13.66
C GLY A 37 12.47 -2.31 -12.16
N ILE A 38 11.46 -2.06 -11.31
CA ILE A 38 11.58 -2.13 -9.85
C ILE A 38 10.76 -3.30 -9.30
N ASP A 39 11.11 -3.80 -8.12
CA ASP A 39 10.47 -4.98 -7.51
C ASP A 39 9.92 -4.71 -6.09
N THR A 40 10.07 -3.48 -5.60
CA THR A 40 9.82 -3.12 -4.20
C THR A 40 8.68 -2.12 -4.09
N VAL A 41 7.72 -2.41 -3.21
CA VAL A 41 6.54 -1.58 -2.94
C VAL A 41 6.47 -1.23 -1.46
N ALA A 42 6.38 0.06 -1.15
CA ALA A 42 6.15 0.54 0.21
C ALA A 42 4.66 0.84 0.45
N LEU A 43 4.09 0.31 1.54
CA LEU A 43 2.71 0.57 1.97
C LEU A 43 2.72 1.57 3.13
N SER A 44 2.20 2.77 2.90
CA SER A 44 2.08 3.84 3.90
C SER A 44 0.82 4.68 3.67
N GLY A 45 0.42 5.49 4.65
CA GLY A 45 -0.84 6.23 4.69
C GLY A 45 -1.85 5.62 5.67
N GLY A 46 -2.68 6.47 6.28
CA GLY A 46 -3.59 6.08 7.38
C GLY A 46 -4.58 4.96 7.02
N VAL A 47 -4.87 4.75 5.74
CA VAL A 47 -5.71 3.63 5.26
C VAL A 47 -5.14 2.26 5.64
N PHE A 48 -3.82 2.12 5.75
CA PHE A 48 -3.16 0.87 6.12
C PHE A 48 -3.16 0.60 7.63
N MET A 49 -3.77 1.47 8.45
CA MET A 49 -4.19 1.10 9.80
C MET A 49 -5.30 0.04 9.79
N ASN A 50 -6.02 -0.11 8.67
CA ASN A 50 -6.92 -1.24 8.44
C ASN A 50 -6.11 -2.52 8.27
N ARG A 51 -6.03 -3.33 9.34
CA ARG A 51 -5.28 -4.58 9.38
C ARG A 51 -5.71 -5.57 8.30
N LEU A 52 -7.01 -5.66 8.00
CA LEU A 52 -7.53 -6.57 6.97
C LEU A 52 -7.01 -6.17 5.59
N LEU A 53 -7.12 -4.89 5.24
CA LEU A 53 -6.63 -4.39 3.95
C LEU A 53 -5.11 -4.58 3.82
N LEU A 54 -4.36 -4.21 4.86
CA LEU A 54 -2.91 -4.35 4.88
C LEU A 54 -2.49 -5.81 4.66
N GLN A 55 -3.14 -6.75 5.35
CA GLN A 55 -2.85 -8.18 5.21
C GLN A 55 -3.21 -8.72 3.82
N LEU A 56 -4.37 -8.37 3.28
CA LEU A 56 -4.79 -8.80 1.94
C LEU A 56 -3.82 -8.27 0.87
N LEU A 57 -3.54 -6.96 0.87
CA LEU A 57 -2.66 -6.35 -0.12
C LEU A 57 -1.22 -6.88 -0.01
N THR A 58 -0.69 -7.03 1.21
CA THR A 58 0.65 -7.57 1.43
C THR A 58 0.78 -8.99 0.88
N ARG A 59 -0.24 -9.84 1.07
CA ARG A 59 -0.25 -11.20 0.53
C ARG A 59 -0.27 -11.20 -1.00
N GLU A 60 -1.16 -10.43 -1.61
CA GLU A 60 -1.30 -10.34 -3.07
C GLU A 60 0.00 -9.82 -3.73
N LEU A 61 0.62 -8.76 -3.19
CA LEU A 61 1.90 -8.23 -3.69
C LEU A 61 3.04 -9.27 -3.57
N LYS A 62 3.13 -9.94 -2.41
CA LYS A 62 4.14 -10.99 -2.19
C LYS A 62 3.93 -12.20 -3.09
N SER A 63 2.69 -12.63 -3.33
CA SER A 63 2.41 -13.75 -4.24
C SER A 63 2.76 -13.46 -5.69
N MET A 64 2.80 -12.17 -6.07
CA MET A 64 3.30 -11.79 -7.38
C MET A 64 4.85 -11.84 -7.44
N GLY A 65 5.53 -11.82 -6.28
CA GLY A 65 6.99 -11.77 -6.15
C GLY A 65 7.55 -10.37 -5.92
N LEU A 66 6.74 -9.43 -5.39
CA LEU A 66 7.24 -8.10 -4.99
C LEU A 66 7.74 -8.13 -3.55
N THR A 67 8.79 -7.34 -3.27
CA THR A 67 9.21 -7.00 -1.93
C THR A 67 8.26 -5.94 -1.36
N VAL A 68 7.71 -6.17 -0.16
CA VAL A 68 6.75 -5.26 0.46
C VAL A 68 7.36 -4.65 1.73
N LEU A 69 7.44 -3.32 1.76
CA LEU A 69 7.91 -2.56 2.92
C LEU A 69 6.73 -1.95 3.67
N ILE A 70 6.72 -2.10 4.99
CA ILE A 70 5.69 -1.55 5.88
C ILE A 70 6.41 -0.85 7.04
N PRO A 71 6.08 0.41 7.37
CA PRO A 71 6.61 1.08 8.56
C PRO A 71 6.34 0.27 9.84
N GLN A 72 7.36 0.14 10.70
CA GLN A 72 7.25 -0.57 11.99
C GLN A 72 7.53 0.33 13.20
N THR A 73 8.46 1.27 13.08
CA THR A 73 8.91 2.16 14.16
C THR A 73 8.22 3.52 14.15
N VAL A 74 7.53 3.85 13.06
CA VAL A 74 6.74 5.06 12.90
C VAL A 74 5.31 4.67 12.50
N PRO A 75 4.29 5.44 12.91
CA PRO A 75 2.92 5.15 12.51
C PRO A 75 2.81 5.27 10.98
N VAL A 76 1.89 4.53 10.36
CA VAL A 76 1.61 4.67 8.92
C VAL A 76 0.75 5.90 8.60
N ASN A 77 0.28 6.64 9.61
CA ASN A 77 -0.60 7.80 9.47
C ASN A 77 0.18 9.13 9.48
N ASP A 78 -0.55 10.24 9.51
CA ASP A 78 0.00 11.59 9.41
C ASP A 78 1.04 11.93 10.49
N GLY A 79 1.06 11.18 11.60
CA GLY A 79 2.10 11.29 12.62
C GLY A 79 3.53 11.01 12.13
N CYS A 80 3.70 10.38 10.96
CA CYS A 80 5.02 10.15 10.35
C CYS A 80 5.34 11.05 9.16
N ILE A 81 4.47 12.01 8.79
CA ILE A 81 4.71 12.86 7.60
C ILE A 81 6.00 13.67 7.76
N ALA A 82 6.20 14.30 8.92
CA ALA A 82 7.40 15.08 9.19
C ALA A 82 8.68 14.23 9.10
N TYR A 83 8.63 12.98 9.54
CA TYR A 83 9.74 12.02 9.39
C TYR A 83 10.05 11.75 7.92
N GLY A 84 9.02 11.48 7.10
CA GLY A 84 9.19 11.28 5.66
C GLY A 84 9.78 12.51 4.95
N GLN A 85 9.32 13.71 5.32
CA GLN A 85 9.86 14.97 4.79
C GLN A 85 11.35 15.13 5.13
N ALA A 86 11.74 14.89 6.39
CA ALA A 86 13.13 14.99 6.83
C ALA A 86 14.03 13.97 6.11
N ALA A 87 13.56 12.71 5.95
CA ALA A 87 14.30 11.67 5.25
C ALA A 87 14.53 12.02 3.76
N VAL A 88 13.49 12.52 3.08
CA VAL A 88 13.61 12.97 1.67
C VAL A 88 14.55 14.17 1.55
N ALA A 89 14.46 15.16 2.45
CA ALA A 89 15.34 16.31 2.45
C ALA A 89 16.81 15.90 2.66
N SER A 90 17.08 15.02 3.62
CA SER A 90 18.42 14.49 3.88
C SER A 90 19.00 13.76 2.68
N ALA A 91 18.23 12.87 2.03
CA ALA A 91 18.66 12.16 0.83
C ALA A 91 18.99 13.10 -0.34
N ARG A 92 18.18 14.15 -0.54
CA ARG A 92 18.41 15.16 -1.59
C ARG A 92 19.66 16.01 -1.32
N LEU A 93 19.86 16.44 -0.07
CA LEU A 93 21.05 17.21 0.31
C LEU A 93 22.33 16.40 0.15
N ALA A 94 22.31 15.12 0.50
CA ALA A 94 23.45 14.22 0.31
C ALA A 94 23.84 14.08 -1.17
N GLN A 95 22.86 13.97 -2.08
CA GLN A 95 23.11 13.94 -3.53
C GLN A 95 23.73 15.24 -4.05
N ILE A 96 23.30 16.41 -3.56
CA ILE A 96 23.88 17.69 -3.94
C ILE A 96 25.32 17.81 -3.45
N ALA A 97 25.61 17.37 -2.23
CA ALA A 97 26.96 17.44 -1.65
C ALA A 97 27.96 16.46 -2.29
N SER A 98 27.49 15.50 -3.08
CA SER A 98 28.32 14.51 -3.79
C SER A 98 28.49 14.80 -5.29
N GLN A 99 27.97 15.94 -5.76
CA GLN A 99 28.24 16.54 -7.08
C GLN A 99 29.32 17.61 -6.96
#